data_AF-A0A1V6QIW7-F1
#
_entry.id   AF-A0A1V6QIW7-F1
#
_cell.length_a   1.000
_cell.length_b   1.000
_cell.length_c   1.000
_cell.angle_alpha   90.00
_cell.angle_beta   90.00
_cell.angle_gamma   90.00
#
_symmetry.space_group_name_H-M   'P 1'
#
loop_
_entity.id
_entity.type
_entity.pdbx_description
1 polymer ?
#
loop_
_entity_poly.entity_id
_entity_poly.type
_entity_poly.pdbx_seq_one_letter_code
_entity_poly.pdbx_strand_id
1 'polypeptide(L)'
;MFAARRSALSTRQLLRTQRRWGSHAAHEPVNESFGRSFYVTCGSAASAFILYHVSKSNEESGSPSWISSLIEKWTPSQEVFEQRNAIHTAIMEKVASDRHLLGSQGPAEGFSLRQPDMMNSGSPYNVSPGSQADLSHVVAHYQRKNQEAEEDRVARMKDGKVVSLYE
;
A
#
# COMPACT_ATOMS: atom_id res chain seq x y z
N MET A 1 4.44 1.60 -2.44
CA MET A 1 3.81 0.86 -1.33
C MET A 1 4.26 -0.60 -1.43
N PHE A 2 4.93 -1.12 -0.40
CA PHE A 2 5.53 -2.44 -0.41
C PHE A 2 4.47 -3.53 -0.18
N ALA A 3 4.34 -4.46 -1.12
CA ALA A 3 3.50 -5.65 -0.98
C ALA A 3 4.15 -6.61 0.04
N ALA A 4 3.59 -6.67 1.25
CA ALA A 4 4.01 -7.62 2.27
C ALA A 4 3.58 -9.03 1.85
N ARG A 5 4.55 -9.85 1.42
CA ARG A 5 4.38 -11.29 1.23
C ARG A 5 4.17 -11.94 2.60
N ARG A 6 2.93 -12.32 2.92
CA ARG A 6 2.63 -13.16 4.08
C ARG A 6 3.04 -14.60 3.75
N SER A 7 4.15 -15.06 4.30
CA SER A 7 4.49 -16.49 4.33
C SER A 7 3.62 -17.20 5.36
N ALA A 8 2.65 -18.00 4.91
CA ALA A 8 1.92 -18.91 5.78
C ALA A 8 2.82 -20.10 6.12
N LEU A 9 3.09 -20.30 7.41
CA LEU A 9 3.80 -21.49 7.91
C LEU A 9 2.90 -22.72 7.70
N SER A 10 3.33 -23.63 6.82
CA SER A 10 2.70 -24.93 6.64
C SER A 10 3.06 -25.82 7.84
N THR A 11 2.14 -25.92 8.81
CA THR A 11 2.20 -26.95 9.86
C THR A 11 1.86 -28.30 9.23
N ARG A 12 2.87 -28.99 8.70
CA ARG A 12 2.75 -30.43 8.42
C ARG A 12 2.53 -31.14 9.74
N GLN A 13 1.28 -31.47 10.04
CA GLN A 13 0.93 -32.41 11.08
C GLN A 13 1.59 -33.75 10.77
N LEU A 14 2.61 -34.11 11.56
CA LEU A 14 3.19 -35.44 11.56
C LEU A 14 2.14 -36.41 12.12
N LEU A 15 1.43 -37.09 11.23
CA LEU A 15 0.64 -38.28 11.56
C LEU A 15 1.58 -39.33 12.16
N ARG A 16 1.46 -39.50 13.47
CA ARG A 16 2.15 -40.50 14.28
C ARG A 16 1.64 -41.88 13.87
N THR A 17 2.32 -42.53 12.92
CA THR A 17 2.08 -43.94 12.59
C THR A 17 2.50 -44.80 13.78
N GLN A 18 1.52 -45.30 14.54
CA GLN A 18 1.72 -46.33 15.55
C GLN A 18 2.20 -47.61 14.87
N ARG A 19 3.44 -48.03 15.16
CA ARG A 19 3.95 -49.36 14.82
C ARG A 19 3.24 -50.38 15.73
N ARG A 20 2.32 -51.15 15.17
CA ARG A 20 1.75 -52.33 15.83
C ARG A 20 2.72 -53.49 15.64
N TRP A 21 3.32 -53.96 16.73
CA TRP A 21 4.12 -55.17 16.73
C TRP A 21 3.17 -56.38 16.60
N GLY A 22 3.40 -57.20 15.58
CA GLY A 22 2.51 -58.29 15.17
C GLY A 22 2.50 -59.45 16.17
N SER A 23 1.31 -59.96 16.45
CA SER A 23 1.08 -61.25 17.11
C SER A 23 0.95 -62.34 16.06
N HIS A 24 1.71 -63.43 16.25
CA HIS A 24 1.77 -64.63 15.41
C HIS A 24 0.40 -65.10 14.89
N ALA A 25 0.20 -64.99 13.58
CA ALA A 25 -0.81 -65.73 12.83
C ALA A 25 -0.08 -66.66 11.85
N ALA A 26 -0.56 -67.88 11.72
CA ALA A 26 0.08 -68.99 11.00
C ALA A 26 0.56 -68.60 9.59
N HIS A 27 1.81 -68.92 9.29
CA HIS A 27 2.44 -68.64 7.99
C HIS A 27 1.97 -69.66 6.94
N GLU A 28 1.12 -69.22 6.02
CA GLU A 28 1.11 -69.72 4.64
C GLU A 28 2.39 -69.19 3.94
N PRO A 29 3.07 -69.94 3.05
CA PRO A 29 4.28 -69.46 2.38
C PRO A 29 3.92 -68.32 1.42
N VAL A 30 3.94 -67.09 1.93
CA VAL A 30 3.80 -65.88 1.13
C VAL A 30 5.13 -65.66 0.43
N ASN A 31 5.12 -65.70 -0.90
CA ASN A 31 6.26 -65.29 -1.72
C ASN A 31 6.52 -63.79 -1.46
N GLU A 32 7.43 -63.48 -0.54
CA GLU A 32 7.82 -62.11 -0.22
C GLU A 32 8.50 -61.49 -1.45
N SER A 33 7.77 -60.68 -2.21
CA SER A 33 8.35 -59.91 -3.31
C SER A 33 9.37 -58.92 -2.77
N PHE A 34 10.45 -58.67 -3.50
CA PHE A 34 11.45 -57.67 -3.14
C PHE A 34 10.80 -56.34 -2.74
N GLY A 35 11.19 -55.80 -1.60
CA GLY A 35 10.65 -54.55 -1.07
C GLY A 35 10.92 -53.37 -1.98
N ARG A 36 10.13 -52.29 -1.85
CA ARG A 36 10.27 -51.05 -2.65
C ARG A 36 11.69 -50.47 -2.62
N SER A 37 12.41 -50.61 -1.50
CA SER A 37 13.79 -50.18 -1.35
C SER A 37 14.74 -50.87 -2.34
N PHE A 38 14.55 -52.16 -2.61
CA PHE A 38 15.38 -52.93 -3.53
C PHE A 38 15.33 -52.36 -4.95
N TYR A 39 14.13 -52.08 -5.46
CA TYR A 39 13.97 -51.48 -6.78
C TYR A 39 14.54 -50.07 -6.86
N VAL A 40 14.42 -49.27 -5.79
CA VAL A 40 15.04 -47.94 -5.73
C VAL A 40 16.55 -48.05 -5.77
N THR A 41 17.15 -48.99 -5.01
CA THR A 41 18.60 -49.18 -4.99
C THR A 41 19.14 -49.72 -6.31
N CYS A 42 18.45 -50.68 -6.92
CA CYS A 42 18.83 -51.21 -8.23
C CYS A 42 18.69 -50.12 -9.30
N GLY A 43 17.60 -49.34 -9.26
CA GLY A 43 17.39 -48.21 -10.16
C GLY A 43 18.46 -47.13 -10.00
N SER A 44 18.84 -46.78 -8.77
CA SER A 44 19.89 -45.79 -8.52
C SER A 44 21.28 -46.29 -8.93
N ALA A 45 21.57 -47.57 -8.72
CA ALA A 45 22.83 -48.16 -9.14
C ALA A 45 22.94 -48.19 -10.67
N ALA A 46 21.88 -48.62 -11.35
CA ALA A 46 21.82 -48.62 -12.82
C ALA A 46 21.92 -47.19 -13.39
N SER A 47 21.22 -46.22 -12.81
CA SER A 47 21.28 -44.83 -13.28
C SER A 47 22.66 -44.21 -13.06
N ALA A 48 23.30 -44.45 -11.91
CA ALA A 48 24.66 -44.00 -11.63
C ALA A 48 25.67 -44.62 -12.61
N PHE A 49 25.51 -45.90 -12.96
CA PHE A 49 26.36 -46.58 -13.95
C PHE A 49 26.23 -45.95 -15.35
N ILE A 50 24.99 -45.70 -15.80
CA ILE A 50 24.73 -45.03 -17.08
C ILE A 50 25.34 -43.62 -17.07
N LEU A 51 25.11 -42.85 -16.01
CA LEU A 51 25.68 -41.50 -15.87
C LEU A 51 27.21 -41.53 -15.89
N TYR A 52 27.84 -42.50 -15.23
CA TYR A 52 29.30 -42.66 -15.26
C TYR A 52 29.82 -42.91 -16.67
N HIS A 53 29.20 -43.82 -17.42
CA HIS A 53 29.60 -44.12 -18.79
C HIS A 53 29.40 -42.93 -19.74
N VAL A 54 28.31 -42.18 -19.59
CA VAL A 54 28.03 -40.96 -20.38
C VAL A 54 28.96 -39.81 -19.99
N SER A 55 29.36 -39.73 -18.72
CA SER A 55 30.35 -38.75 -18.25
C SER A 55 31.72 -39.06 -18.83
N LYS A 56 32.15 -40.33 -18.75
CA LYS A 56 33.45 -40.78 -19.24
C LYS A 56 33.58 -40.61 -20.76
N SER A 57 32.53 -40.92 -21.52
CA SER A 57 32.55 -40.71 -22.97
C SER A 57 32.64 -39.23 -23.36
N ASN A 58 32.10 -38.31 -22.55
CA ASN A 58 32.27 -36.87 -22.75
C ASN A 58 33.68 -36.38 -22.41
N GLU A 59 34.30 -36.91 -21.37
CA GLU A 59 35.68 -36.57 -21.02
C GLU A 59 36.65 -36.97 -22.14
N GLU A 60 36.43 -38.13 -22.76
CA GLU A 60 37.25 -38.64 -23.87
C GLU A 60 37.04 -37.87 -25.18
N SER A 61 35.82 -37.37 -25.44
CA SER A 61 35.51 -36.62 -26.67
C SER A 61 35.91 -35.14 -26.61
N GLY A 62 36.28 -34.62 -25.44
CA GLY A 62 36.65 -33.21 -25.23
C GLY A 62 35.52 -32.21 -25.53
N SER A 63 34.30 -32.69 -25.76
CA SER A 63 33.11 -31.90 -26.07
C SER A 63 32.31 -31.62 -24.80
N PRO A 64 31.63 -30.46 -24.68
CA PRO A 64 30.72 -30.23 -23.56
C PRO A 64 29.61 -31.28 -23.54
N SER A 65 29.28 -31.76 -22.33
CA SER A 65 28.28 -32.82 -22.19
C SER A 65 26.93 -32.41 -22.78
N TRP A 66 26.18 -33.38 -23.33
CA TRP A 66 24.82 -33.13 -23.83
C TRP A 66 23.91 -32.48 -22.76
N ILE A 67 24.13 -32.81 -21.49
CA ILE A 67 23.43 -32.19 -20.38
C ILE A 67 23.85 -30.72 -20.23
N SER A 68 25.15 -30.41 -20.32
CA SER A 68 25.65 -29.04 -20.29
C SER A 68 25.11 -28.20 -21.43
N SER A 69 25.06 -28.73 -22.66
CA SER A 69 24.51 -28.00 -23.81
C SER A 69 23.00 -27.79 -23.71
N LEU A 70 22.26 -28.71 -23.07
CA LEU A 70 20.86 -28.50 -22.74
C LEU A 70 20.69 -27.38 -21.72
N ILE A 71 21.52 -27.36 -20.67
CA ILE A 71 21.49 -26.31 -19.64
C ILE A 71 21.84 -24.96 -20.27
N GLU A 72 22.87 -24.89 -21.09
CA GLU A 72 23.32 -23.67 -21.76
C GLU A 72 22.24 -23.11 -22.70
N LYS A 73 21.52 -23.99 -23.43
CA LYS A 73 20.40 -23.59 -24.29
C LYS A 73 19.27 -22.87 -23.54
N TRP A 74 19.02 -23.23 -22.28
CA TRP A 74 17.95 -22.66 -21.46
C TRP A 74 18.42 -21.62 -20.43
N THR A 75 19.74 -21.52 -20.24
CA THR A 75 20.34 -20.58 -19.30
C THR A 75 20.64 -19.27 -20.04
N PRO A 76 20.13 -18.12 -19.55
CA PRO A 76 20.44 -16.84 -20.19
C PRO A 76 21.94 -16.56 -20.17
N SER A 77 22.45 -15.95 -21.24
CA SER A 77 23.86 -15.56 -21.31
C SER A 77 24.23 -14.57 -20.21
N GLN A 78 25.51 -14.59 -19.82
CA GLN A 78 26.06 -13.66 -18.83
C GLN A 78 25.84 -12.20 -19.24
N GLU A 79 25.93 -11.90 -20.54
CA GLU A 79 25.67 -10.58 -21.10
C GLU A 79 24.27 -10.04 -20.75
N VAL A 80 23.24 -10.89 -20.76
CA VAL A 80 21.87 -10.47 -20.39
C VAL A 80 21.79 -10.10 -18.91
N PHE A 81 22.52 -10.80 -18.06
CA PHE A 81 22.61 -10.45 -16.64
C PHE A 81 23.36 -9.13 -16.43
N GLU A 82 24.44 -8.91 -17.16
CA GLU A 82 25.20 -7.65 -17.12
C GLU A 82 24.35 -6.46 -17.59
N GLN A 83 23.63 -6.62 -18.71
CA GLN A 83 22.69 -5.60 -19.21
C GLN A 83 21.59 -5.28 -18.20
N ARG A 84 21.00 -6.31 -17.58
CA ARG A 84 19.98 -6.11 -16.52
C ARG A 84 20.55 -5.37 -15.33
N ASN A 85 21.75 -5.75 -14.88
CA ASN A 85 22.42 -5.09 -13.77
C ASN A 85 22.70 -3.61 -14.10
N ALA A 86 23.17 -3.31 -15.31
CA ALA A 86 23.40 -1.94 -15.77
C ALA A 86 22.11 -1.09 -15.78
N ILE A 87 20.99 -1.66 -16.22
CA ILE A 87 19.69 -0.98 -16.17
C ILE A 87 19.27 -0.73 -14.71
N HIS A 88 19.42 -1.72 -13.84
CA HIS A 88 19.08 -1.57 -12.43
C HIS A 88 19.93 -0.51 -11.71
N THR A 89 21.22 -0.45 -11.98
CA THR A 89 22.10 0.58 -11.42
C THR A 89 21.74 1.97 -11.93
N ALA A 90 21.51 2.12 -13.24
CA ALA A 90 21.10 3.40 -13.83
C ALA A 90 19.75 3.90 -13.27
N ILE A 91 18.78 3.00 -13.06
CA ILE A 91 17.50 3.35 -12.42
C ILE A 91 17.74 3.80 -10.98
N MET A 92 18.56 3.07 -10.22
CA MET A 92 18.85 3.41 -8.82
C MET A 92 19.54 4.77 -8.70
N GLU A 93 20.51 5.07 -9.57
CA GLU A 93 21.19 6.36 -9.63
C GLU A 93 20.21 7.50 -9.92
N LYS A 94 19.30 7.29 -10.88
CA LYS A 94 18.26 8.28 -11.20
C LYS A 94 17.27 8.48 -10.06
N VAL A 95 16.88 7.42 -9.36
CA VAL A 95 16.00 7.51 -8.19
C VAL A 95 16.69 8.23 -7.04
N ALA A 96 18.00 7.99 -6.84
CA ALA A 96 18.78 8.67 -5.82
C ALA A 96 18.91 10.17 -6.11
N SER A 97 19.16 10.56 -7.37
CA SER A 97 19.24 11.96 -7.77
C SER A 97 17.88 12.66 -7.64
N ASP A 98 16.80 12.01 -8.03
CA ASP A 98 15.44 12.53 -7.89
C ASP A 98 15.04 12.71 -6.42
N ARG A 99 15.38 11.74 -5.56
CA ARG A 99 15.16 11.87 -4.11
C ARG A 99 15.97 13.01 -3.51
N HIS A 100 17.18 13.27 -4.00
CA HIS A 100 17.99 14.39 -3.53
C HIS A 100 17.35 15.73 -3.91
N LEU A 101 16.83 15.85 -5.14
CA LEU A 101 16.21 17.07 -5.64
C LEU A 101 14.81 17.32 -5.03
N LEU A 102 13.96 16.30 -4.99
CA LEU A 102 12.54 16.43 -4.62
C LEU A 102 12.25 16.04 -3.17
N GLY A 103 13.03 15.11 -2.61
CA GLY A 103 12.81 14.56 -1.27
C GLY A 103 13.49 15.32 -0.14
N SER A 104 14.21 16.40 -0.44
CA SER A 104 14.78 17.30 0.59
C SER A 104 13.72 18.15 1.27
N GLN A 105 12.55 18.32 0.65
CA GLN A 105 11.41 18.93 1.32
C GLN A 105 10.79 17.91 2.26
N GLY A 106 10.78 18.22 3.55
CA GLY A 106 10.10 17.42 4.57
C GLY A 106 8.60 17.24 4.25
N PRO A 107 7.88 16.46 5.07
CA PRO A 107 6.42 16.40 4.97
C PRO A 107 5.86 17.82 4.91
N ALA A 108 4.89 18.06 4.02
CA ALA A 108 4.27 19.38 3.91
C ALA A 108 3.85 19.87 5.30
N GLU A 109 4.34 21.04 5.72
CA GLU A 109 4.04 21.61 7.05
C GLU A 109 2.54 21.84 7.27
N GLY A 110 1.76 21.92 6.20
CA GLY A 110 0.31 22.05 6.23
C GLY A 110 -0.44 20.83 5.69
N PHE A 111 -1.56 20.49 6.35
CA PHE A 111 -2.53 19.55 5.81
C PHE A 111 -3.51 20.28 4.89
N SER A 112 -3.65 19.82 3.65
CA SER A 112 -4.70 20.31 2.77
C SER A 112 -6.07 19.84 3.29
N LEU A 113 -6.87 20.77 3.79
CA LEU A 113 -8.26 20.48 4.17
C LEU A 113 -9.07 20.15 2.91
N ARG A 114 -9.91 19.11 2.95
CA ARG A 114 -10.83 18.78 1.85
C ARG A 114 -11.88 19.86 1.62
N GLN A 115 -12.27 20.56 2.67
CA GLN A 115 -13.26 21.63 2.66
C GLN A 115 -12.71 22.79 3.50
N PRO A 116 -11.93 23.73 2.91
CA PRO A 116 -11.38 24.86 3.63
C PRO A 116 -12.49 25.80 4.16
N ASP A 117 -13.63 25.83 3.48
CA ASP A 117 -14.76 26.70 3.82
C ASP A 117 -15.38 26.39 5.18
N MET A 118 -15.21 25.16 5.68
CA MET A 118 -15.72 24.76 7.00
C MET A 118 -15.04 25.51 8.15
N MET A 119 -13.81 26.00 7.95
CA MET A 119 -13.14 26.85 8.94
C MET A 119 -13.81 28.22 9.10
N ASN A 120 -14.53 28.67 8.07
CA ASN A 120 -15.25 29.94 8.07
C ASN A 120 -16.72 29.81 8.49
N SER A 121 -17.30 28.61 8.39
CA SER A 121 -18.68 28.35 8.83
C SER A 121 -18.78 28.36 10.36
N GLY A 122 -19.50 29.34 10.91
CA GLY A 122 -19.75 29.48 12.36
C GLY A 122 -19.06 30.69 13.00
N SER A 123 -18.25 31.45 12.26
CA SER A 123 -17.76 32.73 12.75
C SER A 123 -18.90 33.74 12.85
N PRO A 124 -19.14 34.37 14.01
CA PRO A 124 -20.20 35.39 14.16
C PRO A 124 -19.94 36.64 13.32
N TYR A 125 -18.73 36.80 12.79
CA TYR A 125 -18.29 37.98 12.05
C TYR A 125 -18.21 37.78 10.53
N ASN A 126 -18.22 36.53 10.03
CA ASN A 126 -18.08 36.23 8.60
C ASN A 126 -19.31 35.49 8.06
N VAL A 127 -20.46 36.16 8.15
CA VAL A 127 -21.75 35.61 7.67
C VAL A 127 -22.28 36.41 6.49
N SER A 128 -22.98 35.71 5.58
CA SER A 128 -23.66 36.37 4.47
C SER A 128 -24.69 37.39 4.98
N PRO A 129 -24.81 38.56 4.32
CA PRO A 129 -25.91 39.49 4.60
C PRO A 129 -27.25 38.76 4.59
N GLY A 130 -28.07 38.99 5.61
CA GLY A 130 -29.39 38.34 5.78
C GLY A 130 -29.38 36.98 6.50
N SER A 131 -28.22 36.46 6.93
CA SER A 131 -28.14 35.20 7.69
C SER A 131 -28.34 35.36 9.21
N GLN A 132 -28.34 36.58 9.73
CA GLN A 132 -28.43 36.84 11.18
C GLN A 132 -29.88 37.04 11.65
N ALA A 133 -30.04 37.19 12.97
CA ALA A 133 -31.32 37.41 13.64
C ALA A 133 -32.10 38.59 13.05
N ASP A 134 -33.43 38.45 13.01
CA ASP A 134 -34.33 39.50 12.52
C ASP A 134 -34.26 40.75 13.41
N LEU A 135 -33.83 41.86 12.82
CA LEU A 135 -33.72 43.16 13.49
C LEU A 135 -34.97 44.02 13.33
N SER A 136 -36.05 43.49 12.74
CA SER A 136 -37.31 44.22 12.49
C SER A 136 -37.85 44.94 13.72
N HIS A 137 -37.80 44.29 14.89
CA HIS A 137 -38.27 44.87 16.15
C HIS A 137 -37.41 46.07 16.61
N VAL A 138 -36.09 45.98 16.43
CA VAL A 138 -35.16 47.07 16.76
C VAL A 138 -35.40 48.25 15.81
N VAL A 139 -35.56 47.97 14.52
CA VAL A 139 -35.89 48.98 13.50
C VAL A 139 -37.20 49.68 13.86
N ALA A 140 -38.25 48.93 14.19
CA ALA A 140 -39.56 49.49 14.56
C ALA A 140 -39.48 50.36 15.82
N HIS A 141 -38.71 49.96 16.82
CA HIS A 141 -38.48 50.75 18.03
C HIS A 141 -37.83 52.11 17.72
N TYR A 142 -36.76 52.13 16.92
CA TYR A 142 -36.09 53.38 16.58
C TYR A 142 -36.90 54.26 15.63
N GLN A 143 -37.67 53.66 14.72
CA GLN A 143 -38.61 54.42 13.88
C GLN A 143 -39.64 55.15 14.73
N ARG A 144 -40.23 54.48 15.72
CA ARG A 144 -41.17 55.11 16.66
C ARG A 144 -40.51 56.24 17.45
N LYS A 145 -39.34 55.98 18.03
CA LYS A 145 -38.58 57.00 18.78
C LYS A 145 -38.27 58.23 17.93
N ASN A 146 -37.94 58.04 16.65
CA ASN A 146 -37.70 59.15 15.73
C ASN A 146 -38.99 59.91 15.43
N GLN A 147 -40.12 59.22 15.23
CA GLN A 147 -41.41 59.87 15.02
C GLN A 147 -41.81 60.74 16.21
N GLU A 148 -41.71 60.22 17.43
CA GLU A 148 -41.98 60.99 18.67
C GLU A 148 -41.08 62.23 18.77
N ALA A 149 -39.78 62.09 18.47
CA ALA A 149 -38.85 63.21 18.49
C ALA A 149 -39.13 64.27 17.42
N GLU A 150 -39.62 63.87 16.24
CA GLU A 150 -40.07 64.78 15.18
C GLU A 150 -41.37 65.48 15.57
N GLU A 151 -42.34 64.77 16.15
CA GLU A 151 -43.59 65.36 16.67
C GLU A 151 -43.29 66.42 17.74
N ASP A 152 -42.42 66.11 18.70
CA ASP A 152 -41.95 67.05 19.72
C ASP A 152 -41.20 68.24 19.10
N ARG A 153 -40.41 68.01 18.05
CA ARG A 153 -39.73 69.10 17.32
C ARG A 153 -40.75 70.02 16.65
N VAL A 154 -41.73 69.45 15.93
CA VAL A 154 -42.77 70.20 15.23
C VAL A 154 -43.68 70.95 16.22
N ALA A 155 -44.02 70.34 17.35
CA ALA A 155 -44.78 70.99 18.42
C ALA A 155 -44.04 72.21 18.97
N ARG A 156 -42.74 72.05 19.27
CA ARG A 156 -41.89 73.17 19.70
C ARG A 156 -41.81 74.29 18.64
N MET A 157 -41.73 73.94 17.35
CA MET A 157 -41.73 74.92 16.26
C MET A 157 -43.05 75.71 16.19
N LYS A 158 -44.19 75.04 16.40
CA LYS A 158 -45.52 75.67 16.41
C LYS A 158 -45.73 76.61 17.60
N ASP A 159 -45.20 76.25 18.77
CA ASP A 159 -45.28 77.06 19.98
C ASP A 159 -44.32 78.28 19.97
N GLY A 160 -43.56 78.48 18.88
CA GLY A 160 -42.61 79.59 18.73
C GLY A 160 -41.38 79.50 19.65
N LYS A 161 -41.12 78.32 20.26
CA LYS A 161 -40.06 78.11 21.25
C LYS A 161 -38.76 77.54 20.68
N VAL A 162 -38.56 77.55 19.36
CA VAL A 162 -37.38 76.93 18.74
C VAL A 162 -36.32 77.98 18.42
N VAL A 163 -35.17 77.87 19.09
CA VAL A 163 -33.90 78.44 18.65
C VAL A 163 -33.34 77.48 17.59
N SER A 164 -33.00 78.01 16.42
CA SER A 164 -32.35 77.20 15.38
C SER A 164 -30.98 76.74 15.88
N LEU A 165 -30.55 75.52 15.55
CA LEU A 165 -29.20 75.03 15.88
C LEU A 165 -28.07 75.80 15.14
N TYR A 166 -28.42 76.83 14.35
CA TYR A 166 -27.53 77.65 13.53
C TYR A 166 -27.67 79.15 13.80
N GLU A 167 -28.18 79.55 14.97
CA GLU A 167 -27.97 80.89 15.54
C GLU A 167 -27.08 80.81 16.78
#